data_AF-A0A6I2R516-F1
#
_entry.id   AF-A0A6I2R516-F1
#
_cell.length_a   1.000
_cell.length_b   1.000
_cell.length_c   1.000
_cell.angle_alpha   90.00
_cell.angle_beta   90.00
_cell.angle_gamma   90.00
#
_symmetry.space_group_name_H-M   'P 1'
#
loop_
_entity.id
_entity.type
_entity.pdbx_description
1 polymer ?
#
loop_
_entity_poly.entity_id
_entity_poly.type
_entity_poly.pdbx_seq_one_letter_code
_entity_poly.pdbx_strand_id
1 'polypeptide(L)'
;MAIGSFMGRTFTVSDRRIFTPSNLKGQSGSDWATHDRTGAKARSQWIAPKLKSYSFDLLLRAQDGASPRSTLEHFQSCAEKGVADYFIVGNAPISSYPFKITDVSDEWAAVLHSGALVECKVTLTIEEYL
;
A
#
# COMPACT_ATOMS: atom_id res chain seq x y z
N MET A 1 20.15 -5.09 1.57
CA MET A 1 19.24 -6.22 1.25
C MET A 1 17.94 -5.65 0.67
N ALA A 2 17.50 -6.13 -0.50
CA ALA A 2 16.20 -5.76 -1.05
C ALA A 2 15.10 -6.61 -0.38
N ILE A 3 14.07 -5.95 0.13
CA ILE A 3 12.94 -6.56 0.86
C ILE A 3 11.73 -6.71 -0.04
N GLY A 4 11.61 -5.91 -1.10
CA GLY A 4 10.50 -5.96 -2.04
C GLY A 4 10.59 -4.92 -3.14
N SER A 5 9.58 -4.85 -4.00
CA SER A 5 9.44 -3.79 -4.99
C SER A 5 7.98 -3.47 -5.27
N PHE A 6 7.70 -2.20 -5.54
CA PHE A 6 6.39 -1.74 -5.97
C PHE A 6 6.54 -0.48 -6.84
N MET A 7 5.80 -0.41 -7.95
CA MET A 7 5.78 0.75 -8.86
C MET A 7 7.18 1.17 -9.32
N GLY A 8 8.04 0.19 -9.64
CA GLY A 8 9.44 0.43 -10.01
C GLY A 8 10.36 0.95 -8.89
N ARG A 9 9.88 1.06 -7.63
CA ARG A 9 10.71 1.35 -6.46
C ARG A 9 11.00 0.07 -5.68
N THR A 10 12.27 -0.20 -5.44
CA THR A 10 12.70 -1.33 -4.58
C THR A 10 12.69 -0.90 -3.11
N PHE A 11 11.93 -1.61 -2.29
CA PHE A 11 12.05 -1.60 -0.83
C PHE A 11 13.40 -2.20 -0.46
N THR A 12 14.26 -1.37 0.13
CA THR A 12 15.64 -1.74 0.44
C THR A 12 15.98 -1.29 1.85
N VAL A 13 16.64 -2.17 2.60
CA VAL A 13 17.34 -1.81 3.83
C VAL A 13 18.83 -1.94 3.57
N SER A 14 19.54 -0.84 3.73
CA SER A 14 20.98 -0.71 3.59
C SER A 14 21.47 0.37 4.55
N ASP A 15 22.77 0.38 4.86
CA ASP A 15 23.40 1.40 5.72
C ASP A 15 23.23 2.85 5.19
N ARG A 16 22.86 3.00 3.91
CA ARG A 16 22.61 4.30 3.26
C ARG A 16 21.14 4.60 3.01
N ARG A 17 20.27 3.60 3.09
CA ARG A 17 18.85 3.73 2.73
C ARG A 17 17.97 2.72 3.44
N ILE A 18 17.05 3.24 4.25
CA ILE A 18 16.00 2.46 4.91
C ILE A 18 14.68 2.83 4.23
N PHE A 19 14.09 1.89 3.52
CA PHE A 19 12.82 2.06 2.83
C PHE A 19 11.98 0.79 3.01
N THR A 20 11.33 0.69 4.16
CA THR A 20 10.57 -0.49 4.59
C THR A 20 9.10 -0.16 4.81
N PRO A 21 8.17 -0.94 4.22
CA PRO A 21 6.77 -0.90 4.62
C PRO A 21 6.65 -1.44 6.05
N SER A 22 5.96 -0.69 6.89
CA SER A 22 5.58 -1.04 8.26
C SER A 22 4.06 -1.19 8.33
N ASN A 23 3.55 -1.96 9.29
CA ASN A 23 2.11 -2.22 9.45
C ASN A 23 1.39 -2.73 8.19
N LEU A 24 2.00 -3.66 7.44
CA LEU A 24 1.33 -4.29 6.31
C LEU A 24 0.06 -5.04 6.78
N LYS A 25 -1.11 -4.52 6.43
CA LYS A 25 -2.43 -5.11 6.71
C LYS A 25 -3.07 -5.49 5.39
N GLY A 26 -3.52 -6.74 5.28
CA GLY A 26 -4.24 -7.24 4.11
C GLY A 26 -5.66 -7.66 4.47
N GLN A 27 -6.61 -7.28 3.63
CA GLN A 27 -7.97 -7.77 3.66
C GLN A 27 -8.23 -8.57 2.39
N SER A 28 -8.60 -9.83 2.56
CA SER A 28 -9.09 -10.69 1.48
C SER A 28 -10.41 -11.29 1.94
N GLY A 29 -11.38 -11.39 1.04
CA GLY A 29 -12.73 -11.79 1.43
C GLY A 29 -13.56 -12.30 0.28
N SER A 30 -14.80 -12.65 0.60
CA SER A 30 -15.84 -13.00 -0.37
C SER A 30 -17.13 -12.34 0.07
N ASP A 31 -17.95 -11.96 -0.90
CA ASP A 31 -19.27 -11.42 -0.65
C ASP A 31 -20.28 -12.57 -0.49
N TRP A 32 -21.02 -12.52 0.62
CA TRP A 32 -22.05 -13.49 0.98
C TRP A 32 -23.38 -12.77 1.19
N ALA A 33 -24.40 -13.15 0.43
CA ALA A 33 -25.78 -12.71 0.66
C ALA A 33 -26.38 -13.53 1.79
N THR A 34 -27.12 -12.88 2.70
CA THR A 34 -27.90 -13.58 3.73
C THR A 34 -29.37 -13.46 3.39
N HIS A 35 -30.07 -14.60 3.33
CA HIS A 35 -31.49 -14.68 3.07
C HIS A 35 -32.22 -15.10 4.34
N ASP A 36 -33.06 -14.21 4.85
CA ASP A 36 -33.88 -14.49 6.02
C ASP A 36 -34.96 -15.51 5.69
N ARG A 37 -35.18 -16.43 6.63
CA ARG A 37 -36.23 -17.44 6.56
C ARG A 37 -37.12 -17.29 7.78
N THR A 38 -38.43 -17.10 7.56
CA THR A 38 -39.39 -16.92 8.66
C THR A 38 -39.35 -18.14 9.59
N GLY A 39 -38.98 -17.92 10.86
CA GLY A 39 -38.89 -18.97 11.89
C GLY A 39 -37.66 -19.88 11.82
N ALA A 40 -36.68 -19.61 10.95
CA ALA A 40 -35.48 -20.43 10.81
C ALA A 40 -34.20 -19.57 10.74
N LYS A 41 -33.04 -20.21 10.94
CA LYS A 41 -31.75 -19.52 10.75
C LYS A 41 -31.61 -19.06 9.30
N ALA A 42 -31.18 -17.81 9.15
CA ALA A 42 -30.90 -17.21 7.85
C ALA A 42 -29.87 -18.06 7.08
N ARG A 43 -30.03 -18.14 5.77
CA ARG A 43 -29.16 -18.93 4.89
C ARG A 43 -28.18 -17.99 4.20
N SER A 44 -26.90 -18.29 4.26
CA SER A 44 -25.89 -17.55 3.51
C SER A 44 -25.68 -18.17 2.12
N GLN A 45 -25.53 -17.32 1.11
CA GLN A 45 -25.24 -17.67 -0.27
C GLN A 45 -23.98 -16.93 -0.73
N TRP A 46 -23.03 -17.66 -1.31
CA TRP A 46 -21.84 -17.07 -1.90
C TRP A 46 -22.20 -16.34 -3.19
N ILE A 47 -21.75 -15.08 -3.33
CA ILE A 47 -22.02 -14.23 -4.49
C ILE A 47 -20.79 -14.15 -5.38
N ALA A 48 -19.70 -13.61 -4.84
CA ALA A 48 -18.50 -13.29 -5.59
C ALA A 48 -17.26 -13.19 -4.67
N PRO A 49 -16.05 -13.40 -5.21
CA PRO A 49 -14.81 -13.09 -4.49
C PRO A 49 -14.60 -11.58 -4.42
N LYS A 50 -14.14 -11.07 -3.27
CA LYS A 50 -13.84 -9.65 -3.08
C LYS A 50 -12.39 -9.38 -3.48
N LEU A 51 -12.15 -8.24 -4.13
CA LEU A 51 -10.81 -7.75 -4.45
C LEU A 51 -9.97 -7.65 -3.17
N LYS A 52 -8.73 -8.13 -3.21
CA LYS A 52 -7.82 -7.97 -2.07
C LYS A 52 -7.39 -6.52 -1.97
N SER A 53 -7.40 -5.99 -0.75
CA SER A 53 -6.87 -4.67 -0.45
C SER A 53 -5.78 -4.79 0.61
N TYR A 54 -4.72 -4.01 0.45
CA TYR A 54 -3.62 -3.92 1.41
C TYR A 54 -3.38 -2.46 1.77
N SER A 55 -3.08 -2.22 3.04
CA SER A 55 -2.63 -0.92 3.54
C SER A 55 -1.29 -1.08 4.25
N PHE A 56 -0.38 -0.13 4.04
CA PHE A 56 0.92 -0.12 4.71
C PHE A 56 1.46 1.29 4.88
N ASP A 57 2.31 1.46 5.88
CA ASP A 57 2.91 2.72 6.28
C ASP A 57 4.38 2.74 5.84
N LEU A 58 4.78 3.76 5.09
CA LEU A 58 6.16 4.05 4.71
C LEU A 58 6.67 5.23 5.51
N LEU A 59 7.74 5.03 6.28
CA LEU A 59 8.43 6.11 6.95
C LEU A 59 9.56 6.63 6.04
N LEU A 60 9.42 7.86 5.57
CA LEU A 60 10.38 8.55 4.71
C LEU A 60 11.19 9.55 5.51
N ARG A 61 12.49 9.30 5.63
CA ARG A 61 13.43 10.19 6.31
C ARG A 61 14.54 10.63 5.36
N ALA A 62 14.80 11.94 5.33
CA ALA A 62 15.92 12.52 4.61
C ALA A 62 17.27 12.03 5.14
N GLN A 63 17.34 11.72 6.45
CA GLN A 63 18.52 11.16 7.11
C GLN A 63 18.85 9.75 6.59
N ASP A 64 17.83 9.00 6.18
CA ASP A 64 17.97 7.64 5.62
C ASP A 64 18.20 7.67 4.10
N GLY A 65 18.72 8.78 3.55
CA GLY A 65 19.07 8.92 2.13
C GLY A 65 17.88 8.87 1.16
N ALA A 66 16.64 8.86 1.65
CA ALA A 66 15.44 8.98 0.85
C ALA A 66 15.06 10.45 0.73
N SER A 67 14.83 10.96 -0.48
CA SER A 67 14.26 12.30 -0.67
C SER A 67 12.73 12.21 -0.50
N PRO A 68 12.17 12.61 0.66
CA PRO A 68 10.80 12.27 1.02
C PRO A 68 9.80 12.92 0.05
N ARG A 69 10.06 14.18 -0.33
CA ARG A 69 9.21 14.95 -1.24
C ARG A 69 9.12 14.34 -2.65
N SER A 70 10.26 13.98 -3.25
CA SER A 70 10.26 13.38 -4.59
C SER A 70 9.64 11.97 -4.61
N THR A 71 9.78 11.25 -3.49
CA THR A 71 9.21 9.90 -3.36
C THR A 71 7.69 9.97 -3.17
N LEU A 72 7.21 10.95 -2.40
CA LEU A 72 5.79 11.22 -2.21
C LEU A 72 5.13 11.70 -3.52
N GLU A 73 5.73 12.67 -4.23
CA GLU A 73 5.24 13.13 -5.54
C GLU A 73 5.18 11.99 -6.56
N HIS A 74 6.11 11.04 -6.49
CA HIS A 74 6.09 9.85 -7.33
C HIS A 74 4.89 8.95 -7.03
N PHE A 75 4.61 8.65 -5.76
CA PHE A 75 3.44 7.83 -5.39
C PHE A 75 2.12 8.53 -5.71
N GLN A 76 2.02 9.84 -5.49
CA GLN A 76 0.85 10.63 -5.88
C GLN A 76 0.65 10.61 -7.39
N SER A 77 1.71 10.82 -8.17
CA SER A 77 1.62 10.75 -9.64
C SER A 77 1.23 9.36 -10.14
N CYS A 78 1.72 8.28 -9.50
CA CYS A 78 1.30 6.91 -9.82
C CYS A 78 -0.18 6.66 -9.52
N ALA A 79 -0.70 7.21 -8.41
CA ALA A 79 -2.11 7.14 -8.07
C ALA A 79 -2.98 7.90 -9.08
N GLU A 80 -2.59 9.13 -9.45
CA GLU A 80 -3.33 9.97 -10.42
C GLU A 80 -3.29 9.41 -11.85
N LYS A 81 -2.18 8.78 -12.25
CA LYS A 81 -2.04 8.17 -13.59
C LYS A 81 -2.74 6.83 -13.72
N GLY A 82 -3.28 6.27 -12.62
CA GLY A 82 -3.94 4.97 -12.64
C GLY A 82 -3.01 3.82 -13.02
N VAL A 83 -1.73 3.87 -12.62
CA VAL A 83 -0.77 2.80 -12.90
C VAL A 83 -1.07 1.62 -11.98
N ALA A 84 -1.04 0.40 -12.53
CA ALA A 84 -1.13 -0.84 -11.78
C ALA A 84 0.18 -1.63 -11.93
N ASP A 85 0.73 -2.11 -10.82
CA ASP A 85 1.99 -2.86 -10.80
C ASP A 85 1.96 -3.96 -9.72
N TYR A 86 2.84 -4.95 -9.84
CA TYR A 86 2.94 -6.04 -8.90
C TYR A 86 3.60 -5.58 -7.60
N PHE A 87 2.95 -5.89 -6.48
CA PHE A 87 3.53 -5.70 -5.15
C PHE A 87 4.32 -6.95 -4.76
N ILE A 88 5.65 -6.84 -4.78
CA ILE A 88 6.58 -7.92 -4.48
C ILE A 88 7.17 -7.70 -3.08
N VAL A 89 7.07 -8.72 -2.22
CA VAL A 89 7.67 -8.72 -0.88
C VAL A 89 8.34 -10.06 -0.65
N GLY A 90 9.60 -10.06 -0.18
CA GLY A 90 10.33 -11.30 0.09
C GLY A 90 10.59 -12.16 -1.15
N ASN A 91 10.80 -11.52 -2.31
CA ASN A 91 11.03 -12.17 -3.61
C ASN A 91 9.82 -12.96 -4.17
N ALA A 92 8.62 -12.76 -3.61
CA ALA A 92 7.38 -13.31 -4.12
C ALA A 92 6.32 -12.20 -4.31
N PRO A 93 5.52 -12.23 -5.39
CA PRO A 93 4.38 -11.34 -5.52
C PRO A 93 3.32 -11.69 -4.48
N ILE A 94 2.75 -10.68 -3.82
CA ILE A 94 1.74 -10.89 -2.76
C ILE A 94 0.42 -11.46 -3.31
N SER A 95 0.15 -11.23 -4.59
CA SER A 95 -1.00 -11.78 -5.32
C SER A 95 -0.68 -12.02 -6.78
N SER A 96 -1.52 -12.80 -7.45
CA SER A 96 -1.42 -13.10 -8.88
C SER A 96 -1.81 -11.92 -9.78
N TYR A 97 -2.53 -10.94 -9.24
CA TYR A 97 -2.98 -9.74 -9.96
C TYR A 97 -2.16 -8.50 -9.58
N PRO A 98 -2.01 -7.55 -10.50
CA PRO A 98 -1.39 -6.27 -10.19
C PRO A 98 -2.26 -5.45 -9.24
N PHE A 99 -1.65 -4.49 -8.56
CA PHE A 99 -2.32 -3.61 -7.61
C PHE A 99 -2.33 -2.17 -8.13
N LYS A 100 -3.46 -1.50 -8.00
CA LYS A 100 -3.61 -0.05 -8.17
C LYS A 100 -3.52 0.64 -6.80
N ILE A 101 -3.08 1.89 -6.78
CA ILE A 101 -3.15 2.73 -5.59
C ILE A 101 -4.54 3.37 -5.55
N THR A 102 -5.27 3.17 -4.46
CA THR A 102 -6.61 3.77 -4.27
C THR A 102 -6.54 5.04 -3.45
N ASP A 103 -5.66 5.06 -2.44
CA ASP A 103 -5.53 6.20 -1.54
C ASP A 103 -4.07 6.37 -1.08
N VAL A 104 -3.65 7.63 -0.99
CA VAL A 104 -2.34 8.04 -0.49
C VAL A 104 -2.58 9.10 0.58
N SER A 105 -2.20 8.77 1.81
CA SER A 105 -2.29 9.68 2.95
C SER A 105 -0.89 10.01 3.44
N ASP A 106 -0.60 11.29 3.67
CA ASP A 106 0.71 11.76 4.10
C ASP A 106 0.64 12.62 5.36
N GLU A 107 1.51 12.29 6.32
CA GLU A 107 1.69 13.02 7.58
C GLU A 107 3.09 13.62 7.61
N TRP A 108 3.17 14.95 7.73
CA TRP A 108 4.44 15.68 7.70
C TRP A 108 4.89 15.94 9.13
N ALA A 109 5.87 15.18 9.62
CA ALA A 109 6.28 15.24 11.01
C ALA A 109 7.25 16.41 11.30
N ALA A 110 8.22 16.66 10.41
CA ALA A 110 9.20 17.72 10.60
C ALA A 110 9.57 18.41 9.27
N VAL A 111 9.31 19.72 9.22
CA VAL A 111 9.72 20.61 8.13
C VAL A 111 10.79 21.56 8.67
N LEU A 112 11.99 21.56 8.08
CA LEU A 112 13.06 22.47 8.48
C LEU A 112 12.79 23.90 8.00
N HIS A 113 13.55 24.85 8.57
CA HIS A 113 13.47 26.29 8.30
C HIS A 113 13.67 26.69 6.82
N SER A 114 14.10 25.77 5.95
CA SER A 114 14.20 25.96 4.49
C SER A 114 13.04 25.37 3.67
N GLY A 115 11.98 24.89 4.32
CA GLY A 115 10.91 24.13 3.65
C GLY A 115 11.30 22.71 3.26
N ALA A 116 12.51 22.27 3.64
CA ALA A 116 12.98 20.91 3.42
C ALA A 116 12.25 19.95 4.37
N LEU A 117 11.45 19.07 3.79
CA LEU A 117 10.74 18.01 4.49
C LEU A 117 11.76 16.94 4.93
N VAL A 118 11.95 16.81 6.24
CA VAL A 118 12.95 15.89 6.82
C VAL A 118 12.37 14.53 7.10
N GLU A 119 11.12 14.50 7.56
CA GLU A 119 10.43 13.29 7.94
C GLU A 119 8.96 13.36 7.52
N CYS A 120 8.52 12.32 6.84
CA CYS A 120 7.12 12.14 6.47
C CYS A 120 6.73 10.67 6.56
N LYS A 121 5.58 10.43 7.14
CA LYS A 121 4.94 9.13 7.16
C LYS A 121 3.90 9.10 6.05
N VAL A 122 4.03 8.15 5.12
CA VAL A 122 3.10 7.99 4.00
C VAL A 122 2.36 6.66 4.19
N THR A 123 1.05 6.72 4.33
CA THR A 123 0.18 5.55 4.37
C THR A 123 -0.38 5.32 2.97
N LEU A 124 -0.09 4.15 2.40
CA LEU A 124 -0.58 3.77 1.08
C LEU A 124 -1.63 2.69 1.21
N THR A 125 -2.77 2.88 0.54
CA THR A 125 -3.79 1.83 0.36
C THR A 125 -3.82 1.41 -1.10
N ILE A 126 -3.68 0.11 -1.31
CA ILE A 126 -3.66 -0.54 -2.63
C ILE A 126 -4.79 -1.56 -2.72
N GLU A 127 -5.30 -1.77 -3.92
CA GLU A 127 -6.36 -2.72 -4.23
C GLU A 127 -6.01 -3.51 -5.49
N GLU A 128 -6.39 -4.79 -5.54
CA GLU A 128 -6.24 -5.59 -6.75
C GLU A 128 -6.93 -4.94 -7.95
N TYR A 129 -6.23 -4.95 -9.07
CA TYR A 129 -6.74 -4.50 -10.35
C TYR A 129 -6.94 -5.72 -11.27
N LEU A 130 -8.20 -5.90 -11.71
CA LEU A 130 -8.64 -6.91 -12.67
C LEU A 130 -8.99 -6.25 -14.01
#